data_AF-A0A0M8V8D8-F1
#
_entry.id   AF-A0A0M8V8D8-F1
#
_cell.length_a   1.000
_cell.length_b   1.000
_cell.length_c   1.000
_cell.angle_alpha   90.00
_cell.angle_beta   90.00
_cell.angle_gamma   90.00
#
_symmetry.space_group_name_H-M   'P 1'
#
loop_
_entity.id
_entity.type
_entity.pdbx_description
1 polymer ?
#
loop_
_entity_poly.entity_id
_entity_poly.type
_entity_poly.pdbx_seq_one_letter_code
_entity_poly.pdbx_strand_id
1 'polypeptide(L)'
;MVPSVEVLGRLSGALDLDESTTREVCDLLVAVEAAPGDSAEASGDEARVGSPLDEVIRSARLVRSFQCVVLPAMLQSAEYARYVFGSALNATPEAVGRAVAARVERQSLLYEPGRESVFVLTEGVLRTWPGSPALMLAQLDRLLAVESLSTVRLGVIPWRRAVPVMPRHGFTLCDRDAVVVETFRGERVLGDAVDVTGYEETFERFERAAIFGSEVRELLLRVMAEFRDLSDSVTR
;
A
#
# COMPACT_ATOMS: atom_id res chain seq x y z
N MET A 1 11.20 0.93 -21.91
CA MET A 1 11.80 -0.42 -22.04
C MET A 1 13.01 -0.27 -22.94
N VAL A 2 14.21 -0.52 -22.42
CA VAL A 2 15.46 -0.34 -23.16
C VAL A 2 15.81 -1.69 -23.83
N PRO A 3 16.23 -1.73 -25.11
CA PRO A 3 16.56 -2.98 -25.81
C PRO A 3 17.84 -3.61 -25.26
N SER A 4 17.93 -4.94 -25.26
CA SER A 4 19.15 -5.64 -24.84
C SER A 4 20.31 -5.40 -25.82
N VAL A 5 21.55 -5.58 -25.34
CA VAL A 5 22.77 -5.48 -26.16
C VAL A 5 22.72 -6.38 -27.41
N GLU A 6 22.11 -7.56 -27.29
CA GLU A 6 21.92 -8.48 -28.41
C GLU A 6 20.97 -7.90 -29.48
N VAL A 7 19.89 -7.24 -29.04
CA VAL A 7 18.95 -6.55 -29.95
C VAL A 7 19.63 -5.36 -30.62
N LEU A 8 20.44 -4.59 -29.89
CA LEU A 8 21.21 -3.49 -30.46
C LEU A 8 22.23 -3.97 -31.49
N GLY A 9 22.96 -5.05 -31.23
CA GLY A 9 23.91 -5.60 -32.22
C GLY A 9 23.24 -5.97 -33.55
N ARG A 10 22.03 -6.54 -33.49
CA ARG A 10 21.23 -6.85 -34.69
C ARG A 10 20.74 -5.59 -35.40
N LEU A 11 20.33 -4.57 -34.66
CA LEU A 11 19.89 -3.28 -35.21
C LEU A 11 21.04 -2.51 -35.86
N SER A 12 22.21 -2.46 -35.22
CA SER A 12 23.40 -1.80 -35.78
C SER A 12 23.84 -2.45 -37.08
N GLY A 13 23.80 -3.78 -37.17
CA GLY A 13 24.05 -4.49 -38.42
C GLY A 13 22.99 -4.24 -39.50
N ALA A 14 21.71 -4.11 -39.13
CA ALA A 14 20.65 -3.79 -40.07
C ALA A 14 20.69 -2.35 -40.59
N LEU A 15 21.26 -1.43 -39.80
CA LEU A 15 21.44 -0.02 -40.13
C LEU A 15 22.80 0.30 -40.76
N ASP A 16 23.65 -0.72 -40.97
CA ASP A 16 25.01 -0.61 -41.52
C ASP A 16 25.88 0.42 -40.77
N LEU A 17 25.75 0.46 -39.44
CA LEU A 17 26.54 1.34 -38.60
C LEU A 17 27.99 0.87 -38.56
N ASP A 18 28.93 1.81 -38.62
CA ASP A 18 30.33 1.47 -38.44
C ASP A 18 30.64 1.03 -37.01
N GLU A 19 31.82 0.41 -36.85
CA GLU A 19 32.24 -0.17 -35.58
C GLU A 19 32.42 0.87 -34.47
N SER A 20 32.76 2.11 -34.83
CA SER A 20 32.89 3.21 -33.86
C SER A 20 31.53 3.63 -33.34
N THR A 21 30.56 3.86 -34.23
CA THR A 21 29.19 4.23 -33.83
C THR A 21 28.48 3.09 -33.09
N THR A 22 28.70 1.83 -33.49
CA THR A 22 28.14 0.68 -32.76
C THR A 22 28.67 0.61 -31.33
N ARG A 23 29.98 0.85 -31.14
CA ARG A 23 30.60 0.89 -29.81
C ARG A 23 30.04 2.04 -28.98
N GLU A 24 29.91 3.23 -29.57
CA GLU A 24 29.35 4.41 -28.91
C GLU A 24 27.90 4.18 -28.44
N VAL A 25 27.05 3.57 -29.27
CA VAL A 25 25.66 3.26 -28.90
C VAL A 25 25.58 2.19 -27.80
N CYS A 26 26.46 1.18 -27.82
CA CYS A 26 26.57 0.19 -26.74
C CYS A 26 27.05 0.83 -25.43
N ASP A 27 28.04 1.72 -25.49
CA ASP A 27 28.55 2.44 -24.33
C ASP A 27 27.49 3.40 -23.76
N LEU A 28 26.70 4.04 -24.63
CA LEU A 28 25.54 4.83 -24.24
C LEU A 28 24.44 3.97 -23.60
N LEU A 29 24.18 2.76 -24.10
CA LEU A 29 23.24 1.83 -23.46
C LEU A 29 23.71 1.48 -22.05
N VAL A 30 24.99 1.09 -21.89
CA VAL A 30 25.57 0.78 -20.58
C VAL A 30 25.52 2.01 -19.67
N ALA A 31 25.78 3.20 -20.20
CA ALA A 31 25.65 4.45 -19.45
C ALA A 31 24.19 4.76 -19.06
N VAL A 32 23.20 4.45 -19.89
CA VAL A 32 21.77 4.61 -19.58
C VAL A 32 21.28 3.57 -18.58
N GLU A 33 21.78 2.34 -18.64
CA GLU A 33 21.49 1.29 -17.65
C GLU A 33 22.19 1.55 -16.30
N ALA A 34 23.38 2.15 -16.32
CA ALA A 34 24.14 2.54 -15.14
C ALA A 34 23.74 3.91 -14.58
N ALA A 35 23.13 4.77 -15.40
CA ALA A 35 22.58 6.03 -14.94
C ALA A 35 21.33 5.72 -14.08
N PRO A 36 21.21 6.35 -12.90
CA PRO A 36 19.95 6.32 -12.17
C PRO A 36 18.86 6.85 -13.11
N GLY A 37 17.85 6.02 -13.39
CA GLY A 37 16.84 6.34 -14.39
C GLY A 37 16.18 7.69 -14.13
N ASP A 38 15.93 8.45 -15.20
CA ASP A 38 15.16 9.71 -15.15
C ASP A 38 13.66 9.47 -14.92
N SER A 39 13.24 8.20 -14.88
CA SER A 39 12.11 7.79 -14.07
C SER A 39 12.60 7.82 -12.63
N ALA A 40 12.30 8.87 -11.87
CA ALA A 40 12.57 9.01 -10.45
C ALA A 40 12.48 7.67 -9.69
N GLU A 41 13.58 6.92 -9.69
CA GLU A 41 13.84 5.85 -8.76
C GLU A 41 14.26 6.60 -7.51
N ALA A 42 13.25 7.05 -6.78
CA ALA A 42 13.35 7.43 -5.38
C ALA A 42 13.88 6.22 -4.63
N SER A 43 15.19 6.07 -4.70
CA SER A 43 16.00 5.21 -3.87
C SER A 43 15.83 5.74 -2.46
N GLY A 44 14.92 5.10 -1.73
CA GLY A 44 14.55 5.49 -0.38
C GLY A 44 13.62 6.70 -0.37
N ASP A 45 12.32 6.44 -0.48
CA ASP A 45 11.35 7.34 0.15
C ASP A 45 11.52 7.17 1.67
N GLU A 46 12.56 7.83 2.21
CA GLU A 46 12.48 8.33 3.57
C GLU A 46 11.14 9.05 3.66
N ALA A 47 10.28 8.66 4.60
CA ALA A 47 9.04 9.35 4.86
C ALA A 47 9.30 10.86 5.04
N ARG A 48 9.25 11.61 3.95
CA ARG A 48 9.33 13.04 3.94
C ARG A 48 7.94 13.48 4.35
N VAL A 49 7.86 14.10 5.51
CA VAL A 49 6.68 14.89 5.90
C VAL A 49 6.43 15.87 4.76
N GLY A 50 5.27 15.76 4.09
CA GLY A 50 4.95 16.55 2.90
C GLY A 50 5.34 15.88 1.57
N SER A 51 5.28 14.55 1.48
CA SER A 51 5.40 13.88 0.17
C SER A 51 4.20 14.26 -0.72
N PRO A 52 4.32 14.22 -2.07
CA PRO A 52 3.19 14.45 -2.98
C PRO A 52 1.97 13.56 -2.66
N LEU A 53 2.19 12.40 -2.04
CA LEU A 53 1.11 11.55 -1.53
C LEU A 53 0.31 12.21 -0.42
N ASP A 54 0.97 12.85 0.54
CA ASP A 54 0.31 13.53 1.66
C ASP A 54 -0.68 14.56 1.15
N GLU A 55 -0.28 15.30 0.12
CA GLU A 55 -1.11 16.31 -0.50
C GLU A 55 -2.32 15.69 -1.20
N VAL A 56 -2.13 14.62 -1.97
CA VAL A 56 -3.21 13.90 -2.67
C VAL A 56 -4.23 13.31 -1.69
N ILE A 57 -3.79 12.68 -0.60
CA ILE A 57 -4.71 12.12 0.40
C ILE A 57 -5.40 13.26 1.18
N ARG A 58 -4.67 14.32 1.55
CA ARG A 58 -5.25 15.47 2.28
C ARG A 58 -6.24 16.26 1.43
N SER A 59 -6.09 16.32 0.10
CA SER A 59 -7.03 17.03 -0.76
C SER A 59 -8.29 16.19 -1.07
N ALA A 60 -8.20 14.87 -0.97
CA ALA A 60 -9.27 13.95 -1.38
C ALA A 60 -10.49 13.94 -0.46
N ARG A 61 -11.70 14.11 -1.01
CA ARG A 61 -12.95 14.03 -0.23
C ARG A 61 -13.40 12.59 0.02
N LEU A 62 -13.12 11.70 -0.91
CA LEU A 62 -13.40 10.28 -0.85
C LEU A 62 -12.09 9.50 -0.96
N VAL A 63 -11.76 8.75 0.08
CA VAL A 63 -10.63 7.82 0.09
C VAL A 63 -11.17 6.41 0.07
N ARG A 64 -10.78 5.60 -0.92
CA ARG A 64 -11.18 4.19 -1.03
C ARG A 64 -9.93 3.32 -1.04
N SER A 65 -9.71 2.49 -0.03
CA SER A 65 -8.51 1.66 0.08
C SER A 65 -8.84 0.18 0.13
N PHE A 66 -8.23 -0.59 -0.78
CA PHE A 66 -8.27 -2.04 -0.75
C PHE A 66 -6.93 -2.58 -0.26
N GLN A 67 -6.94 -3.50 0.71
CA GLN A 67 -5.71 -4.12 1.24
C GLN A 67 -5.86 -5.62 1.40
N CYS A 68 -4.80 -6.35 1.02
CA CYS A 68 -4.77 -7.82 1.07
C CYS A 68 -3.56 -8.42 1.81
N VAL A 69 -2.61 -7.58 2.27
CA VAL A 69 -1.41 -8.02 3.00
C VAL A 69 -1.19 -7.24 4.29
N VAL A 70 -1.19 -5.90 4.20
CA VAL A 70 -0.90 -4.99 5.33
C VAL A 70 -2.11 -4.08 5.55
N LEU A 71 -2.41 -3.72 6.80
CA LEU A 71 -3.50 -2.79 7.08
C LEU A 71 -3.26 -1.42 6.42
N PRO A 72 -4.32 -0.72 5.96
CA PRO A 72 -4.18 0.63 5.43
C PRO A 72 -3.52 1.54 6.46
N ALA A 73 -2.58 2.39 6.05
CA ALA A 73 -1.81 3.27 6.94
C ALA A 73 -2.69 4.09 7.91
N MET A 74 -3.85 4.55 7.44
CA MET A 74 -4.83 5.31 8.24
C MET A 74 -5.49 4.49 9.36
N LEU A 75 -5.52 3.16 9.22
CA LEU A 75 -6.10 2.26 10.21
C LEU A 75 -5.07 1.71 11.20
N GLN A 76 -3.77 1.86 10.94
CA GLN A 76 -2.71 1.27 11.77
C GLN A 76 -2.61 1.94 13.17
N SER A 77 -2.37 1.15 14.21
CA SER A 77 -1.89 1.66 15.49
C SER A 77 -0.44 2.15 15.34
N ALA A 78 0.02 2.98 16.28
CA ALA A 78 1.41 3.43 16.27
C ALA A 78 2.40 2.25 16.35
N GLU A 79 2.07 1.20 17.09
CA GLU A 79 2.91 -0.01 17.21
C GLU A 79 2.93 -0.82 15.92
N TYR A 80 1.79 -1.00 15.26
CA TYR A 80 1.74 -1.65 13.95
C TYR A 80 2.56 -0.88 12.92
N ALA A 81 2.39 0.45 12.88
CA ALA A 81 3.16 1.31 11.98
C ALA A 81 4.67 1.23 12.23
N ARG A 82 5.11 1.23 13.50
CA ARG A 82 6.52 1.05 13.87
C ARG A 82 7.07 -0.27 13.36
N TYR A 83 6.31 -1.37 13.48
CA TYR A 83 6.77 -2.67 12.98
C TYR A 83 6.90 -2.66 11.46
N VAL A 84 5.89 -2.15 10.74
CA VAL A 84 5.92 -2.07 9.27
C VAL A 84 7.18 -1.32 8.81
N PHE A 85 7.44 -0.13 9.36
CA PHE A 85 8.62 0.65 9.00
C PHE A 85 9.93 0.05 9.49
N GLY A 86 9.95 -0.58 10.67
CA GLY A 86 11.13 -1.24 11.23
C GLY A 86 11.59 -2.46 10.43
N SER A 87 10.70 -3.05 9.62
CA SER A 87 11.03 -4.17 8.73
C SER A 87 11.71 -3.76 7.40
N ALA A 88 11.81 -2.45 7.12
CA ALA A 88 12.46 -1.96 5.92
C ALA A 88 13.99 -2.11 6.00
N LEU A 89 14.63 -2.42 4.87
CA LEU A 89 16.07 -2.71 4.80
C LEU A 89 16.99 -1.60 5.32
N ASN A 90 16.52 -0.34 5.33
CA ASN A 90 17.29 0.85 5.75
C ASN A 90 16.63 1.59 6.93
N ALA A 91 15.88 0.89 7.78
CA ALA A 91 15.15 1.52 8.89
C ALA A 91 16.11 2.04 9.98
N THR A 92 16.10 3.35 10.23
CA THR A 92 16.70 3.97 11.43
C THR A 92 15.63 4.35 12.44
N PRO A 93 15.92 4.36 13.76
CA PRO A 93 14.94 4.78 14.78
C PRO A 93 14.32 6.14 14.50
N GLU A 94 15.10 7.11 14.02
CA GLU A 94 14.65 8.45 13.69
C GLU A 94 13.75 8.45 12.45
N ALA A 95 14.09 7.69 11.40
CA ALA A 95 13.27 7.58 10.20
C ALA A 95 11.93 6.89 10.51
N VAL A 96 11.95 5.81 11.30
CA VAL A 96 10.74 5.12 11.78
C VAL A 96 9.88 6.08 12.60
N GLY A 97 10.48 6.85 13.51
CA GLY A 97 9.77 7.84 14.32
C GLY A 97 9.04 8.88 13.48
N ARG A 98 9.71 9.45 12.47
CA ARG A 98 9.10 10.42 11.54
C ARG A 98 7.97 9.79 10.72
N ALA A 99 8.19 8.60 10.18
CA ALA A 99 7.21 7.89 9.36
C ALA A 99 5.93 7.54 10.14
N VAL A 100 6.10 7.14 11.41
CA VAL A 100 4.98 6.88 12.33
C VAL A 100 4.22 8.17 12.64
N ALA A 101 4.92 9.28 12.90
CA ALA A 101 4.29 10.57 13.15
C ALA A 101 3.45 11.05 11.95
N ALA A 102 4.01 10.95 10.74
CA ALA A 102 3.29 11.27 9.49
C ALA A 102 2.04 10.38 9.32
N ARG A 103 2.16 9.06 9.59
CA ARG A 103 0.99 8.18 9.58
C ARG A 103 -0.07 8.61 10.58
N VAL A 104 0.31 8.91 11.83
CA VAL A 104 -0.63 9.36 12.88
C VAL A 104 -1.32 10.67 12.49
N GLU A 105 -0.60 11.61 11.88
CA GLU A 105 -1.19 12.86 11.39
C GLU A 105 -2.30 12.59 10.36
N ARG A 106 -2.08 11.69 9.40
CA ARG A 106 -3.09 11.30 8.41
C ARG A 106 -4.33 10.64 9.02
N GLN A 107 -4.23 10.06 10.21
CA GLN A 107 -5.37 9.45 10.89
C GLN A 107 -6.39 10.49 11.35
N SER A 108 -5.97 11.74 11.55
CA SER A 108 -6.89 12.83 11.88
C SER A 108 -7.94 13.04 10.79
N LEU A 109 -7.60 12.75 9.52
CA LEU A 109 -8.51 12.86 8.37
C LEU A 109 -9.74 11.96 8.49
N LEU A 110 -9.65 10.86 9.24
CA LEU A 110 -10.80 9.98 9.49
C LEU A 110 -11.89 10.68 10.31
N TYR A 111 -11.55 11.73 11.06
CA TYR A 111 -12.49 12.45 11.92
C TYR A 111 -13.01 13.75 11.30
N GLU A 112 -12.53 14.11 10.10
CA GLU A 112 -12.92 15.36 9.43
C GLU A 112 -14.32 15.26 8.84
N PRO A 113 -15.27 16.14 9.24
CA PRO A 113 -16.61 16.17 8.65
C PRO A 113 -16.56 16.47 7.15
N GLY A 114 -17.40 15.79 6.38
CA GLY A 114 -17.49 15.97 4.92
C GLY A 114 -16.48 15.15 4.11
N ARG A 115 -15.66 14.33 4.77
CA ARG A 115 -14.87 13.26 4.12
C ARG A 115 -15.51 11.91 4.33
N GLU A 116 -15.32 11.04 3.34
CA GLU A 116 -15.68 9.63 3.43
C GLU A 116 -14.44 8.76 3.19
N SER A 117 -14.25 7.76 4.05
CA SER A 117 -13.18 6.77 3.90
C SER A 117 -13.77 5.37 3.87
N VAL A 118 -13.56 4.66 2.77
CA VAL A 118 -14.03 3.28 2.58
C VAL A 118 -12.82 2.36 2.54
N PHE A 119 -12.78 1.39 3.44
CA PHE A 119 -11.70 0.41 3.52
C PHE A 119 -12.25 -0.97 3.22
N VAL A 120 -11.65 -1.70 2.29
CA VAL A 120 -11.98 -3.10 2.02
C VAL A 120 -10.74 -3.95 2.26
N LEU A 121 -10.82 -4.88 3.20
CA LEU A 121 -9.72 -5.74 3.59
C LEU A 121 -10.01 -7.18 3.18
N THR A 122 -8.99 -7.96 2.85
CA THR A 122 -9.14 -9.42 2.98
C THR A 122 -9.01 -9.81 4.45
N GLU A 123 -9.71 -10.85 4.89
CA GLU A 123 -9.55 -11.35 6.27
C GLU A 123 -8.11 -11.78 6.57
N GLY A 124 -7.34 -12.16 5.54
CA GLY A 124 -5.91 -12.47 5.67
C GLY A 124 -5.09 -11.33 6.28
N VAL A 125 -5.47 -10.07 6.05
CA VAL A 125 -4.80 -8.89 6.65
C VAL A 125 -4.97 -8.88 8.17
N LEU A 126 -6.14 -9.29 8.67
CA LEU A 126 -6.44 -9.35 10.11
C LEU A 126 -5.73 -10.51 10.80
N ARG A 127 -5.31 -11.52 10.03
CA ARG A 127 -4.68 -12.75 10.50
C ARG A 127 -3.18 -12.80 10.21
N THR A 128 -2.64 -11.83 9.48
CA THR A 128 -1.19 -11.69 9.26
C THR A 128 -0.66 -10.70 10.28
N TRP A 129 -0.03 -11.21 11.33
CA TRP A 129 0.36 -10.38 12.46
C TRP A 129 1.84 -10.04 12.48
N PRO A 130 2.17 -8.76 12.64
CA PRO A 130 3.53 -8.33 12.92
C PRO A 130 3.87 -8.52 14.40
N GLY A 131 5.06 -9.08 14.68
CA GLY A 131 5.62 -9.10 16.03
C GLY A 131 4.90 -10.09 16.96
N SER A 132 3.92 -9.60 17.73
CA SER A 132 3.29 -10.37 18.81
C SER A 132 1.76 -10.39 18.73
N PRO A 133 1.09 -11.39 19.35
CA PRO A 133 -0.36 -11.40 19.48
C PRO A 133 -0.92 -10.15 20.17
N ALA A 134 -0.21 -9.63 21.19
CA ALA A 134 -0.61 -8.42 21.91
C ALA A 134 -0.66 -7.17 21.01
N LEU A 135 0.29 -7.03 20.08
CA LEU A 135 0.28 -5.93 19.11
C LEU A 135 -0.98 -5.98 18.25
N MET A 136 -1.36 -7.17 17.77
CA MET A 136 -2.57 -7.31 16.97
C MET A 136 -3.86 -7.12 17.75
N LEU A 137 -3.90 -7.46 19.04
CA LEU A 137 -5.04 -7.14 19.89
C LEU A 137 -5.26 -5.62 19.97
N ALA A 138 -4.21 -4.86 20.22
CA ALA A 138 -4.28 -3.39 20.21
C ALA A 138 -4.68 -2.83 18.84
N GLN A 139 -4.22 -3.45 17.76
CA GLN A 139 -4.62 -3.08 16.40
C GLN A 139 -6.11 -3.38 16.12
N LEU A 140 -6.63 -4.52 16.57
CA LEU A 140 -8.03 -4.90 16.39
C LEU A 140 -8.98 -4.03 17.23
N ASP A 141 -8.59 -3.67 18.46
CA ASP A 141 -9.30 -2.67 19.28
C ASP A 141 -9.43 -1.34 18.53
N ARG A 142 -8.35 -0.90 17.87
CA ARG A 142 -8.39 0.30 17.03
C ARG A 142 -9.36 0.14 15.86
N LEU A 143 -9.41 -1.02 15.20
CA LEU A 143 -10.37 -1.28 14.11
C LEU A 143 -11.82 -1.20 14.59
N LEU A 144 -12.12 -1.69 15.80
CA LEU A 144 -13.44 -1.56 16.41
C LEU A 144 -13.81 -0.10 16.72
N ALA A 145 -12.83 0.74 17.08
CA ALA A 145 -13.05 2.15 17.33
C ALA A 145 -13.34 2.91 16.01
N VAL A 146 -12.53 2.71 14.98
CA VAL A 146 -12.69 3.43 13.69
C VAL A 146 -13.91 2.98 12.90
N GLU A 147 -14.34 1.72 13.01
CA GLU A 147 -15.57 1.23 12.36
C GLU A 147 -16.82 1.92 12.89
N SER A 148 -16.78 2.48 14.10
CA SER A 148 -17.89 3.23 14.68
C SER A 148 -18.00 4.68 14.18
N LEU A 149 -17.05 5.16 13.38
CA LEU A 149 -17.06 6.53 12.85
C LEU A 149 -18.01 6.66 11.67
N SER A 150 -18.84 7.70 11.66
CA SER A 150 -19.80 7.95 10.57
C SER A 150 -19.13 8.29 9.22
N THR A 151 -17.87 8.68 9.25
CA THR A 151 -17.02 9.01 8.10
C THR A 151 -16.30 7.77 7.53
N VAL A 152 -16.40 6.62 8.20
CA VAL A 152 -15.67 5.40 7.85
C VAL A 152 -16.63 4.28 7.50
N ARG A 153 -16.38 3.61 6.38
CA ARG A 153 -16.99 2.31 6.06
C ARG A 153 -15.90 1.26 6.00
N LEU A 154 -15.89 0.36 6.99
CA LEU A 154 -14.95 -0.77 7.02
C LEU A 154 -15.64 -2.03 6.52
N GLY A 155 -15.10 -2.59 5.44
CA GLY A 155 -15.50 -3.84 4.82
C GLY A 155 -14.40 -4.89 4.93
N VAL A 156 -14.80 -6.14 5.11
CA VAL A 156 -13.88 -7.28 5.09
C VAL A 156 -14.41 -8.35 4.15
N ILE A 157 -13.56 -8.90 3.29
CA ILE A 157 -13.84 -10.10 2.50
C ILE A 157 -13.46 -11.30 3.36
N PRO A 158 -14.43 -12.08 3.89
CA PRO A 158 -14.12 -13.22 4.76
C PRO A 158 -13.35 -14.28 3.99
N TRP A 159 -12.47 -15.04 4.67
CA TRP A 159 -11.68 -16.09 4.02
C TRP A 159 -12.54 -17.18 3.37
N ARG A 160 -13.77 -17.35 3.86
CA ARG A 160 -14.77 -18.29 3.35
C ARG A 160 -15.45 -17.83 2.06
N ARG A 161 -15.14 -16.64 1.56
CA ARG A 161 -15.70 -16.06 0.35
C ARG A 161 -14.63 -15.96 -0.74
N ALA A 162 -14.98 -16.40 -1.94
CA ALA A 162 -14.09 -16.27 -3.09
C ALA A 162 -13.84 -14.79 -3.41
N VAL A 163 -12.58 -14.45 -3.65
CA VAL A 163 -12.21 -13.12 -4.13
C VAL A 163 -12.64 -12.95 -5.59
N PRO A 164 -13.21 -11.79 -5.97
CA PRO A 164 -13.72 -11.56 -7.32
C PRO A 164 -12.60 -11.37 -8.35
N VAL A 165 -11.42 -10.97 -7.89
CA VAL A 165 -10.16 -10.83 -8.63
C VAL A 165 -9.06 -11.30 -7.70
N MET A 166 -8.04 -11.99 -8.22
CA MET A 166 -6.88 -12.36 -7.40
C MET A 166 -6.12 -11.10 -6.98
N PRO A 167 -6.06 -10.75 -5.68
CA PRO A 167 -5.33 -9.58 -5.21
C PRO A 167 -3.83 -9.75 -5.42
N ARG A 168 -3.18 -8.81 -6.11
CA ARG A 168 -1.71 -8.80 -6.27
C ARG A 168 -1.02 -7.89 -5.26
N HIS A 169 -1.67 -6.79 -4.91
CA HIS A 169 -1.22 -5.78 -3.96
C HIS A 169 -2.43 -4.98 -3.46
N GLY A 170 -2.23 -4.20 -2.41
CA GLY A 170 -3.19 -3.18 -1.99
C GLY A 170 -3.07 -1.91 -2.82
N PHE A 171 -4.07 -1.03 -2.71
CA PHE A 171 -4.07 0.29 -3.35
C PHE A 171 -5.07 1.22 -2.64
N THR A 172 -4.89 2.53 -2.83
CA THR A 172 -5.78 3.57 -2.30
C THR A 172 -6.16 4.55 -3.41
N LEU A 173 -7.44 4.65 -3.71
CA LEU A 173 -8.03 5.65 -4.58
C LEU A 173 -8.30 6.93 -3.79
N CYS A 174 -7.90 8.05 -4.37
CA CYS A 174 -8.14 9.40 -3.87
C CYS A 174 -9.05 10.11 -4.88
N ASP A 175 -10.32 10.26 -4.52
CA ASP A 175 -11.39 10.70 -5.42
C ASP A 175 -11.40 9.91 -6.75
N ARG A 176 -11.38 10.62 -7.89
CA ARG A 176 -11.18 10.08 -9.24
C ARG A 176 -9.88 10.59 -9.87
N ASP A 177 -8.98 11.09 -9.02
CA ASP A 177 -7.82 11.85 -9.47
C ASP A 177 -6.53 11.04 -9.39
N ALA A 178 -6.44 10.13 -8.41
CA ALA A 178 -5.23 9.35 -8.21
C ALA A 178 -5.44 7.98 -7.57
N VAL A 179 -4.52 7.06 -7.88
CA VAL A 179 -4.35 5.78 -7.22
C VAL A 179 -2.97 5.71 -6.59
N VAL A 180 -2.91 5.24 -5.36
CA VAL A 180 -1.67 5.09 -4.61
C VAL A 180 -1.43 3.61 -4.37
N VAL A 181 -0.24 3.13 -4.73
CA VAL A 181 0.19 1.76 -4.52
C VAL A 181 1.45 1.77 -3.66
N GLU A 182 1.37 1.17 -2.47
CA GLU A 182 2.53 0.96 -1.59
C GLU A 182 3.28 -0.31 -2.03
N THR A 183 4.60 -0.23 -2.14
CA THR A 183 5.49 -1.36 -2.48
C THR A 183 6.65 -1.43 -1.50
N PHE A 184 7.42 -2.53 -1.51
CA PHE A 184 8.66 -2.64 -0.73
C PHE A 184 9.69 -1.56 -1.06
N ARG A 185 9.62 -0.95 -2.24
CA ARG A 185 10.57 0.07 -2.72
C ARG A 185 10.07 1.50 -2.50
N GLY A 186 8.88 1.67 -1.95
CA GLY A 186 8.23 2.97 -1.77
C GLY A 186 6.83 3.00 -2.39
N GLU A 187 6.30 4.21 -2.50
CA GLU A 187 4.92 4.46 -2.94
C GLU A 187 4.91 4.89 -4.41
N ARG A 188 3.85 4.53 -5.14
CA ARG A 188 3.61 4.99 -6.51
C ARG A 188 2.25 5.66 -6.60
N VAL A 189 2.22 6.84 -7.22
CA VAL A 189 1.01 7.60 -7.51
C VAL A 189 0.72 7.51 -9.01
N LEU A 190 -0.45 6.98 -9.36
CA LEU A 190 -0.95 6.86 -10.72
C LEU A 190 -2.08 7.87 -10.89
N GLY A 191 -2.00 8.75 -11.89
CA GLY A 191 -3.02 9.77 -12.18
C GLY A 191 -3.60 9.70 -13.59
N ASP A 192 -3.20 8.72 -14.41
CA ASP A 192 -3.79 8.54 -15.73
C ASP A 192 -5.23 8.02 -15.60
N ALA A 193 -6.15 8.59 -16.37
CA ALA A 193 -7.57 8.29 -16.29
C ALA A 193 -7.90 6.80 -16.55
N VAL A 194 -7.12 6.13 -17.41
CA VAL A 194 -7.31 4.70 -17.71
C VAL A 194 -6.93 3.86 -16.49
N ASP A 195 -5.81 4.18 -15.85
CA ASP A 195 -5.38 3.50 -14.62
C ASP A 195 -6.41 3.71 -13.51
N VAL A 196 -6.79 4.96 -13.23
CA VAL A 196 -7.75 5.28 -12.15
C VAL A 196 -9.06 4.53 -12.36
N THR A 197 -9.63 4.57 -13.58
CA THR A 197 -10.88 3.86 -13.90
C THR A 197 -10.75 2.35 -13.67
N GLY A 198 -9.64 1.74 -14.10
CA GLY A 198 -9.41 0.31 -13.90
C GLY A 198 -9.32 -0.10 -12.42
N TYR A 199 -8.73 0.75 -11.59
CA TYR A 199 -8.69 0.53 -10.13
C TYR A 199 -10.05 0.77 -9.46
N GLU A 200 -10.84 1.75 -9.92
CA GLU A 200 -12.21 1.95 -9.44
C GLU A 200 -13.08 0.72 -9.68
N GLU A 201 -13.10 0.20 -10.92
CA GLU A 201 -13.86 -1.01 -11.26
C GLU A 201 -13.40 -2.22 -10.43
N THR A 202 -12.10 -2.34 -10.19
CA THR A 202 -11.52 -3.39 -9.36
C THR A 202 -11.94 -3.24 -7.90
N PHE A 203 -11.92 -2.02 -7.36
CA PHE A 203 -12.36 -1.73 -5.99
C PHE A 203 -13.84 -2.08 -5.80
N GLU A 204 -14.72 -1.67 -6.72
CA GLU A 204 -16.15 -1.97 -6.65
C GLU A 204 -16.44 -3.48 -6.65
N ARG A 205 -15.62 -4.28 -7.34
CA ARG A 205 -15.72 -5.75 -7.27
C ARG A 205 -15.40 -6.24 -5.87
N PHE A 206 -14.29 -5.78 -5.26
CA PHE A 206 -13.91 -6.16 -3.90
C PHE A 206 -14.94 -5.69 -2.87
N GLU A 207 -15.45 -4.48 -3.00
CA GLU A 207 -16.47 -3.92 -2.13
C GLU A 207 -17.74 -4.78 -2.14
N ARG A 208 -18.24 -5.17 -3.32
CA ARG A 208 -19.41 -6.06 -3.43
C ARG A 208 -19.18 -7.45 -2.82
N ALA A 209 -17.93 -7.88 -2.71
CA ALA A 209 -17.58 -9.14 -2.07
C ALA A 209 -17.40 -9.00 -0.54
N ALA A 210 -17.31 -7.79 0.00
CA ALA A 210 -17.08 -7.58 1.43
C ALA A 210 -18.39 -7.63 2.25
N ILE A 211 -18.25 -8.04 3.50
CA ILE A 211 -19.25 -7.80 4.56
C ILE A 211 -18.95 -6.44 5.22
N PHE A 212 -19.96 -5.81 5.81
CA PHE A 212 -19.88 -4.48 6.44
C PHE A 212 -20.64 -4.45 7.77
N GLY A 213 -20.44 -3.38 8.56
CA GLY A 213 -21.22 -3.10 9.77
C GLY A 213 -21.11 -4.19 10.83
N SER A 214 -22.26 -4.65 11.36
CA SER A 214 -22.29 -5.63 12.45
C SER A 214 -21.57 -6.93 12.13
N GLU A 215 -21.62 -7.40 10.87
CA GLU A 215 -20.91 -8.61 10.45
C GLU A 215 -19.38 -8.45 10.54
N VAL A 216 -18.86 -7.26 10.19
CA VAL A 216 -17.43 -6.95 10.36
C VAL A 216 -17.08 -6.88 11.83
N ARG A 217 -17.91 -6.24 12.65
CA ARG A 217 -17.71 -6.17 14.10
C ARG A 217 -17.63 -7.56 14.73
N GLU A 218 -18.54 -8.46 14.36
CA GLU A 218 -18.53 -9.85 14.83
C GLU A 218 -17.28 -10.60 14.37
N LEU A 219 -16.83 -10.39 13.13
CA LEU A 219 -15.60 -10.99 12.62
C LEU A 219 -14.37 -10.49 13.39
N LEU A 220 -14.27 -9.18 13.65
CA LEU A 220 -13.18 -8.60 14.43
C LEU A 220 -13.12 -9.19 15.85
N LEU A 221 -14.26 -9.26 16.55
CA LEU A 221 -14.33 -9.84 17.89
C LEU A 221 -13.94 -11.32 17.90
N ARG A 222 -14.29 -12.08 16.86
CA ARG A 222 -13.88 -13.48 16.71
C ARG A 222 -12.37 -13.60 16.53
N VAL A 223 -11.79 -12.82 15.62
CA VAL A 223 -10.34 -12.81 15.38
C VAL A 223 -9.59 -12.39 16.65
N MET A 224 -10.10 -11.41 17.40
CA MET A 224 -9.53 -11.02 18.69
C MET A 224 -9.54 -12.15 19.72
N ALA A 225 -10.60 -12.94 19.80
CA ALA A 225 -10.64 -14.10 20.70
C ALA A 225 -9.55 -15.12 20.34
N GLU A 226 -9.36 -15.41 19.05
CA GLU A 226 -8.32 -16.31 18.57
C GLU A 226 -6.89 -15.80 18.92
N PHE A 227 -6.66 -14.49 18.87
CA PHE A 227 -5.37 -13.90 19.30
C PHE A 227 -5.14 -13.97 20.81
N ARG A 228 -6.19 -13.88 21.63
CA ARG A 228 -6.08 -14.07 23.09
C ARG A 228 -5.65 -15.49 23.42
N ASP A 229 -6.31 -16.47 22.79
CA ASP A 229 -5.95 -17.88 22.95
C ASP A 229 -4.49 -18.15 22.52
N LEU A 230 -4.05 -17.51 21.43
CA LEU A 230 -2.67 -17.62 20.97
C LEU A 230 -1.67 -17.04 21.99
N SER A 231 -1.96 -15.88 22.58
CA SER A 231 -1.12 -15.26 23.61
C SER A 231 -0.96 -16.16 24.83
N ASP A 232 -2.04 -16.83 25.26
CA ASP A 232 -2.03 -17.75 26.39
C ASP A 232 -1.22 -19.02 26.08
N SER A 233 -1.22 -19.46 24.82
CA SER A 233 -0.42 -20.62 24.37
C SER A 233 1.07 -20.35 24.27
N VAL A 234 1.46 -19.12 23.92
CA VAL A 234 2.88 -18.70 23.80
C VAL A 234 3.51 -18.41 25.17
N THR A 235 2.70 -18.13 26.19
CA THR A 235 3.16 -17.85 27.57
C THR A 235 3.33 -19.12 28.42
N ARG A 236 2.96 -20.30 27.90
CA ARG A 236 3.18 -21.61 28.55
C ARG A 236 4.39 -22.32 27.96
#